data_AF-A0A0X3UMR8-F1
#
_entry.id   AF-A0A0X3UMR8-F1
#
_cell.length_a   1.000
_cell.length_b   1.000
_cell.length_c   1.000
_cell.angle_alpha   90.00
_cell.angle_beta   90.00
_cell.angle_gamma   90.00
#
_symmetry.space_group_name_H-M   'P 1'
#
loop_
_entity.id
_entity.type
_entity.pdbx_description
1 polymer ?
#
loop_
_entity_poly.entity_id
_entity_poly.type
_entity_poly.pdbx_seq_one_letter_code
_entity_poly.pdbx_strand_id
1 'polypeptide(L)'
;MVERMARREVAAHFLIPADQPPGVIRPPAPPMAVRIMSCPDCGADADRFQSAGIALPFAEWRIVAADDPDTGGLPTLAVLGCEWFAPRAMLPVAIAIERFGPVAAAAFRSRAVAVTELGELPFDAVLAALDEQESWADALLTGDVLPAQPARTVPAASRLVSPATTWAAYRASVTARFLGPHASDADQGRWNEVYLVNRRDAAVRTLEGYASCPA
;
A
#
# COMPACT_ATOMS: atom_id res chain seq x y z
N MET A 1 -11.34 -13.85 0.42
CA MET A 1 -10.98 -12.42 0.29
C MET A 1 -9.60 -12.16 0.87
N VAL A 2 -9.40 -12.31 2.18
CA VAL A 2 -8.08 -12.09 2.85
C VAL A 2 -6.91 -12.81 2.16
N GLU A 3 -7.09 -14.07 1.80
CA GLU A 3 -6.07 -14.83 1.04
C GLU A 3 -5.76 -14.22 -0.34
N ARG A 4 -6.78 -13.77 -1.09
CA ARG A 4 -6.57 -13.12 -2.40
C ARG A 4 -5.80 -11.81 -2.25
N MET A 5 -6.20 -10.99 -1.28
CA MET A 5 -5.51 -9.73 -0.96
C MET A 5 -4.04 -9.97 -0.58
N ALA A 6 -3.76 -11.03 0.19
CA ALA A 6 -2.39 -11.41 0.55
C ALA A 6 -1.56 -11.85 -0.66
N ARG A 7 -2.13 -12.70 -1.53
CA ARG A 7 -1.50 -13.13 -2.79
C ARG A 7 -1.24 -11.95 -3.72
N ARG A 8 -2.18 -11.01 -3.80
CA ARG A 8 -2.07 -9.79 -4.62
C ARG A 8 -0.97 -8.85 -4.12
N GLU A 9 -0.87 -8.63 -2.81
CA GLU A 9 0.25 -7.86 -2.24
C GLU A 9 1.59 -8.50 -2.64
N VAL A 10 1.71 -9.82 -2.51
CA VAL A 10 2.94 -10.53 -2.86
C VAL A 10 3.24 -10.40 -4.34
N ALA A 11 2.27 -10.69 -5.22
CA ALA A 11 2.47 -10.57 -6.66
C ALA A 11 2.93 -9.15 -7.05
N ALA A 12 2.33 -8.12 -6.43
CA ALA A 12 2.73 -6.73 -6.59
C ALA A 12 4.18 -6.45 -6.11
N HIS A 13 4.62 -7.06 -5.00
CA HIS A 13 5.99 -6.93 -4.51
C HIS A 13 7.03 -7.57 -5.44
N PHE A 14 6.63 -8.61 -6.18
CA PHE A 14 7.49 -9.32 -7.12
C PHE A 14 7.40 -8.81 -8.56
N LEU A 15 6.64 -7.73 -8.82
CA LEU A 15 6.66 -7.08 -10.14
C LEU A 15 8.10 -6.68 -10.50
N ILE A 16 8.44 -6.87 -11.77
CA ILE A 16 9.72 -6.45 -12.35
C ILE A 16 9.38 -5.38 -13.38
N PRO A 17 9.88 -4.14 -13.23
CA PRO A 17 9.73 -3.12 -14.26
C PRO A 17 10.30 -3.63 -15.59
N ALA A 18 9.49 -3.58 -16.65
CA ALA A 18 9.83 -4.19 -17.94
C ALA A 18 11.06 -3.57 -18.64
N ASP A 19 11.46 -2.38 -18.21
CA ASP A 19 12.54 -1.59 -18.81
C ASP A 19 13.79 -1.47 -17.92
N GLN A 20 13.86 -2.22 -16.81
CA GLN A 20 15.03 -2.29 -15.94
C GLN A 20 15.80 -3.59 -16.17
N PRO A 21 17.00 -3.54 -16.80
CA PRO A 21 17.91 -4.68 -16.80
C PRO A 21 18.24 -5.10 -15.36
N PRO A 22 18.49 -6.39 -15.09
CA PRO A 22 18.99 -6.84 -13.80
C PRO A 22 20.22 -6.01 -13.37
N GLY A 23 20.17 -5.42 -12.17
CA GLY A 23 21.27 -4.62 -11.62
C GLY A 23 21.20 -3.10 -11.88
N VAL A 24 20.21 -2.60 -12.63
CA VAL A 24 19.98 -1.15 -12.82
C VAL A 24 18.81 -0.68 -11.95
N ILE A 25 19.10 0.16 -10.96
CA ILE A 25 18.09 0.82 -10.12
C ILE A 25 17.85 2.21 -10.73
N ARG A 26 16.82 2.39 -11.57
CA ARG A 26 16.30 3.74 -11.85
C ARG A 26 15.49 4.24 -10.64
N PRO A 27 15.38 5.56 -10.43
CA PRO A 27 14.54 6.10 -9.35
C PRO A 27 13.14 5.49 -9.50
N PRO A 28 12.68 4.64 -8.56
CA PRO A 28 11.62 3.68 -8.83
C PRO A 28 10.20 4.27 -8.89
N ALA A 29 10.04 5.58 -8.99
CA ALA A 29 8.74 6.19 -8.79
C ALA A 29 8.53 7.44 -9.64
N PRO A 30 7.45 7.47 -10.43
CA PRO A 30 6.98 8.71 -11.02
C PRO A 30 6.59 9.71 -9.92
N PRO A 31 6.67 11.03 -10.19
CA PRO A 31 6.27 12.06 -9.24
C PRO A 31 4.81 11.87 -8.79
N MET A 32 4.57 12.02 -7.49
CA MET A 32 3.25 11.87 -6.88
C MET A 32 3.00 12.93 -5.81
N ALA A 33 1.73 13.26 -5.61
CA ALA A 33 1.25 14.00 -4.46
C ALA A 33 0.76 13.02 -3.37
N VAL A 34 1.32 13.12 -2.17
CA VAL A 34 0.92 12.30 -1.02
C VAL A 34 0.05 13.13 -0.09
N ARG A 35 -1.21 12.74 0.05
CA ARG A 35 -2.16 13.34 0.99
C ARG A 35 -2.06 12.62 2.33
N ILE A 36 -1.67 13.35 3.37
CA ILE A 36 -1.66 12.83 4.73
C ILE A 36 -2.99 13.16 5.40
N MET A 37 -3.78 12.13 5.65
CA MET A 37 -5.06 12.19 6.35
C MET A 37 -4.85 12.01 7.85
N SER A 38 -5.69 12.66 8.67
CA SER A 38 -5.69 12.42 10.12
C SER A 38 -6.20 11.01 10.43
N CYS A 39 -5.47 10.29 11.29
CA CYS A 39 -5.88 8.97 11.77
C CYS A 39 -7.02 9.11 12.80
N PRO A 40 -8.17 8.45 12.61
CA PRO A 40 -9.28 8.50 13.56
C PRO A 40 -8.94 7.82 14.90
N ASP A 41 -8.02 6.85 14.91
CA ASP A 41 -7.70 6.06 16.10
C ASP A 41 -6.73 6.75 17.05
N CYS A 42 -5.70 7.43 16.51
CA CYS A 42 -4.62 8.03 17.31
C CYS A 42 -4.38 9.52 17.08
N GLY A 43 -5.18 10.15 16.21
CA GLY A 43 -5.08 11.56 15.87
C GLY A 43 -3.83 11.96 15.10
N ALA A 44 -3.02 11.01 14.61
CA ALA A 44 -1.82 11.33 13.84
C ALA A 44 -2.16 11.97 12.49
N ASP A 45 -1.54 13.11 12.20
CA ASP A 45 -1.78 13.96 11.04
C ASP A 45 -0.47 14.23 10.26
N ALA A 46 -0.49 15.22 9.35
CA ALA A 46 0.67 15.62 8.55
C ALA A 46 1.86 16.08 9.40
N ASP A 47 1.63 16.84 10.46
CA ASP A 47 2.69 17.34 11.36
C ASP A 47 3.36 16.17 12.10
N ARG A 48 2.55 15.21 12.58
CA ARG A 48 3.08 13.99 13.21
C ARG A 48 3.84 13.11 12.22
N PHE A 49 3.36 13.00 10.99
CA PHE A 49 4.05 12.25 9.93
C PHE A 49 5.43 12.86 9.63
N GLN A 50 5.50 14.19 9.47
CA GLN A 50 6.75 14.90 9.18
C GLN A 50 7.75 14.83 10.35
N SER A 51 7.27 15.06 11.57
CA SER A 51 8.11 15.04 12.78
C SER A 51 8.66 13.65 13.12
N ALA A 52 8.01 12.57 12.65
CA ALA A 52 8.53 11.21 12.81
C ALA A 52 9.84 10.95 12.03
N GLY A 53 10.23 11.84 11.11
CA GLY A 53 11.47 11.71 10.33
C GLY A 53 11.45 10.50 9.38
N ILE A 54 10.27 9.95 9.12
CA ILE A 54 10.09 8.85 8.20
C ILE A 54 10.12 9.44 6.79
N ALA A 55 11.19 9.13 6.05
CA ALA A 55 11.23 9.47 4.64
C ALA A 55 10.07 8.76 3.95
N LEU A 56 9.31 9.48 3.12
CA LEU A 56 8.47 8.82 2.13
C LEU A 56 9.31 7.77 1.38
N PRO A 57 8.69 6.70 0.86
CA PRO A 57 9.37 5.74 0.00
C PRO A 57 10.30 6.35 -1.06
N PHE A 58 9.98 7.56 -1.53
CA PHE A 58 10.74 8.32 -2.52
C PHE A 58 10.81 9.81 -2.12
N ALA A 59 11.98 10.43 -2.30
CA ALA A 59 12.25 11.81 -1.87
C ALA A 59 11.54 12.85 -2.75
N GLU A 60 11.21 12.48 -3.98
CA GLU A 60 10.56 13.32 -5.00
C GLU A 60 9.05 13.44 -4.77
N TRP A 61 8.48 12.67 -3.85
CA TRP A 61 7.06 12.70 -3.55
C TRP A 61 6.70 13.94 -2.73
N ARG A 62 5.73 14.69 -3.23
CA ARG A 62 5.29 15.95 -2.63
C ARG A 62 4.19 15.68 -1.61
N ILE A 63 4.46 15.96 -0.34
CA ILE A 63 3.40 15.99 0.68
C ILE A 63 2.51 17.20 0.39
N VAL A 64 1.19 16.98 0.32
CA VAL A 64 0.18 18.03 0.17
C VAL A 64 -0.83 17.92 1.30
N ALA A 65 -1.53 19.03 1.60
CA ALA A 65 -2.62 18.99 2.58
C ALA A 65 -3.74 18.05 2.10
N ALA A 66 -4.48 17.47 3.05
CA ALA A 66 -5.54 16.49 2.76
C ALA A 66 -6.61 17.06 1.82
N ASP A 67 -6.95 18.33 2.01
CA ASP A 67 -7.97 19.08 1.28
C ASP A 67 -7.41 19.93 0.13
N ASP A 68 -6.11 19.83 -0.17
CA ASP A 68 -5.49 20.59 -1.25
C ASP A 68 -6.02 20.15 -2.63
N PRO A 69 -6.73 21.03 -3.35
CA PRO A 69 -7.23 20.72 -4.69
C PRO A 69 -6.12 20.75 -5.74
N ASP A 70 -5.00 21.43 -5.49
CA ASP A 70 -3.90 21.59 -6.45
C ASP A 70 -2.81 20.53 -6.23
N THR A 71 -2.95 19.41 -6.94
CA THR A 71 -1.92 18.36 -6.95
C THR A 71 -0.80 18.64 -7.95
N GLY A 72 -0.83 19.78 -8.65
CA GLY A 72 0.07 20.07 -9.77
C GLY A 72 -0.12 19.11 -10.95
N GLY A 73 -1.31 18.51 -11.07
CA GLY A 73 -1.60 17.46 -12.07
C GLY A 73 -0.95 16.11 -11.78
N LEU A 74 -0.37 15.93 -10.58
CA LEU A 74 0.25 14.67 -10.18
C LEU A 74 -0.80 13.64 -9.75
N PRO A 75 -0.55 12.33 -10.00
CA PRO A 75 -1.24 11.25 -9.33
C PRO A 75 -1.18 11.38 -7.81
N THR A 76 -2.25 10.95 -7.14
CA THR A 76 -2.38 11.12 -5.70
C THR A 76 -2.34 9.80 -4.95
N LEU A 77 -1.74 9.81 -3.76
CA LEU A 77 -1.81 8.72 -2.78
C LEU A 77 -2.27 9.27 -1.43
N ALA A 78 -3.42 8.82 -0.94
CA ALA A 78 -3.88 9.12 0.42
C ALA A 78 -3.39 8.06 1.42
N VAL A 79 -2.81 8.51 2.53
CA VAL A 79 -2.37 7.66 3.66
C VAL A 79 -2.71 8.33 4.99
N LEU A 80 -2.86 7.59 6.09
CA LEU A 80 -3.01 8.17 7.42
C LEU A 80 -1.66 8.66 7.98
N GLY A 81 -1.66 9.68 8.84
CA GLY A 81 -0.44 10.24 9.43
C GLY A 81 0.35 9.29 10.33
N CYS A 82 -0.24 8.17 10.75
CA CYS A 82 0.43 7.11 11.51
C CYS A 82 0.89 5.93 10.64
N GLU A 83 0.72 5.99 9.31
CA GLU A 83 1.07 4.90 8.41
C GLU A 83 2.50 4.98 7.87
N TRP A 84 3.15 3.83 7.86
CA TRP A 84 4.43 3.60 7.20
C TRP A 84 4.35 2.39 6.26
N PHE A 85 4.93 2.51 5.07
CA PHE A 85 5.03 1.45 4.08
C PHE A 85 6.48 1.08 3.80
N ALA A 86 6.74 -0.20 3.51
CA ALA A 86 8.02 -0.54 2.90
C ALA A 86 8.09 0.09 1.50
N PRO A 87 9.24 0.61 1.04
CA PRO A 87 9.31 1.25 -0.28
C PRO A 87 8.82 0.36 -1.43
N ARG A 88 9.09 -0.95 -1.35
CA ARG A 88 8.64 -1.96 -2.32
C ARG A 88 7.11 -2.05 -2.44
N ALA A 89 6.36 -1.71 -1.40
CA ALA A 89 4.90 -1.75 -1.41
C ALA A 89 4.29 -0.74 -2.40
N MET A 90 5.04 0.29 -2.79
CA MET A 90 4.61 1.32 -3.74
C MET A 90 4.93 0.98 -5.19
N LEU A 91 5.66 -0.11 -5.45
CA LEU A 91 5.97 -0.56 -6.80
C LEU A 91 4.75 -0.71 -7.74
N PRO A 92 3.62 -1.32 -7.33
CA PRO A 92 2.46 -1.43 -8.22
C PRO A 92 1.92 -0.06 -8.65
N VAL A 93 2.01 0.95 -7.78
CA VAL A 93 1.60 2.32 -8.09
C VAL A 93 2.52 2.93 -9.14
N ALA A 94 3.83 2.79 -8.95
CA ALA A 94 4.82 3.29 -9.91
C ALA A 94 4.63 2.67 -11.30
N ILE A 95 4.53 1.33 -11.36
CA ILE A 95 4.32 0.61 -12.62
C ILE A 95 2.99 1.00 -13.29
N ALA A 96 1.93 1.22 -12.52
CA ALA A 96 0.65 1.66 -13.08
C ALA A 96 0.75 3.03 -13.75
N ILE A 97 1.41 3.98 -13.10
CA ILE A 97 1.59 5.34 -13.64
C ILE A 97 2.50 5.30 -14.88
N GLU A 98 3.59 4.54 -14.85
CA GLU A 98 4.49 4.38 -16.00
C GLU A 98 3.79 3.75 -17.20
N ARG A 99 3.02 2.68 -16.97
CA ARG A 99 2.41 1.88 -18.04
C ARG A 99 1.16 2.49 -18.64
N PHE A 100 0.31 3.10 -17.81
CA PHE A 100 -1.02 3.58 -18.23
C PHE A 100 -1.14 5.11 -18.21
N GLY A 101 -0.09 5.80 -17.75
CA GLY A 101 -0.05 7.25 -17.65
C GLY A 101 -0.74 7.78 -16.37
N PRO A 102 -0.39 9.02 -15.96
CA PRO A 102 -0.85 9.61 -14.70
C PRO A 102 -2.36 9.86 -14.66
N VAL A 103 -3.01 10.08 -15.80
CA VAL A 103 -4.46 10.32 -15.88
C VAL A 103 -5.26 9.06 -15.60
N ALA A 104 -4.84 7.92 -16.17
CA ALA A 104 -5.50 6.64 -15.90
C ALA A 104 -5.27 6.17 -14.46
N ALA A 105 -4.14 6.57 -13.86
CA ALA A 105 -3.70 6.25 -12.50
C ALA A 105 -3.85 7.43 -11.52
N ALA A 106 -4.91 8.24 -11.63
CA ALA A 106 -4.97 9.55 -10.96
C ALA A 106 -5.07 9.51 -9.42
N ALA A 107 -5.66 8.47 -8.83
CA ALA A 107 -5.93 8.43 -7.39
C ALA A 107 -5.77 7.02 -6.79
N PHE A 108 -4.91 6.97 -5.77
CA PHE A 108 -4.65 5.82 -4.93
C PHE A 108 -4.90 6.15 -3.46
N ARG A 109 -5.19 5.12 -2.67
CA ARG A 109 -5.28 5.22 -1.20
C ARG A 109 -4.72 3.98 -0.52
N SER A 110 -4.26 4.14 0.72
CA SER A 110 -3.94 3.00 1.58
C SER A 110 -5.20 2.23 1.96
N ARG A 111 -5.01 0.98 2.41
CA ARG A 111 -6.10 0.20 3.01
C ARG A 111 -6.67 0.89 4.25
N ALA A 112 -5.86 1.54 5.08
CA ALA A 112 -6.36 2.19 6.29
C ALA A 112 -7.25 3.39 5.97
N VAL A 113 -6.90 4.19 4.96
CA VAL A 113 -7.76 5.26 4.45
C VAL A 113 -9.05 4.67 3.90
N ALA A 114 -8.97 3.62 3.07
CA ALA A 114 -10.15 2.97 2.52
C ALA A 114 -11.07 2.40 3.63
N VAL A 115 -10.51 1.74 4.65
CA VAL A 115 -11.27 1.23 5.81
C VAL A 115 -11.96 2.37 6.56
N THR A 116 -11.27 3.49 6.76
CA THR A 116 -11.82 4.69 7.41
C THR A 116 -13.02 5.25 6.62
N GLU A 117 -12.91 5.35 5.30
CA GLU A 117 -13.98 5.83 4.41
C GLU A 117 -15.18 4.87 4.34
N LEU A 118 -14.95 3.58 4.60
CA LEU A 118 -15.98 2.54 4.63
C LEU A 118 -16.65 2.41 6.01
N GLY A 119 -16.30 3.25 6.99
CA GLY A 119 -16.44 3.12 8.46
C GLY A 119 -17.79 2.74 9.08
N GLU A 120 -18.82 2.43 8.30
CA GLU A 120 -20.13 1.94 8.77
C GLU A 120 -20.54 0.59 8.16
N LEU A 121 -19.75 0.05 7.23
CA LEU A 121 -20.05 -1.23 6.60
C LEU A 121 -19.75 -2.41 7.54
N PRO A 122 -20.53 -3.50 7.46
CA PRO A 122 -20.17 -4.76 8.10
C PRO A 122 -18.78 -5.23 7.65
N PHE A 123 -18.03 -5.87 8.55
CA PHE A 123 -16.64 -6.26 8.29
C PHE A 123 -16.45 -7.07 7.00
N ASP A 124 -17.34 -8.03 6.72
CA ASP A 124 -17.27 -8.81 5.47
C ASP A 124 -17.51 -7.95 4.22
N ALA A 125 -18.37 -6.93 4.31
CA ALA A 125 -18.59 -5.97 3.24
C ALA A 125 -17.38 -5.03 3.06
N VAL A 126 -16.71 -4.64 4.15
CA VAL A 126 -15.42 -3.92 4.09
C VAL A 126 -14.38 -4.77 3.33
N LEU A 127 -14.23 -6.05 3.70
CA LEU A 127 -13.29 -6.95 3.01
C LEU A 127 -13.62 -7.15 1.53
N ALA A 128 -14.90 -7.27 1.18
CA ALA A 128 -15.34 -7.38 -0.21
C ALA A 128 -15.04 -6.11 -1.00
N ALA A 129 -15.33 -4.93 -0.42
CA ALA A 129 -15.05 -3.65 -1.04
C ALA A 129 -13.54 -3.44 -1.24
N LEU A 130 -12.71 -3.78 -0.26
CA LEU A 130 -11.26 -3.69 -0.38
C LEU A 130 -10.71 -4.62 -1.46
N ASP A 131 -11.15 -5.87 -1.50
CA ASP A 131 -10.70 -6.83 -2.52
C ASP A 131 -11.04 -6.36 -3.94
N GLU A 132 -12.22 -5.77 -4.14
CA GLU A 132 -12.62 -5.17 -5.42
C GLU A 132 -11.78 -3.92 -5.76
N GLN A 133 -11.55 -3.04 -4.80
CA GLN A 133 -10.74 -1.82 -4.97
C GLN A 133 -9.26 -2.10 -5.18
N GLU A 134 -8.79 -3.32 -4.89
CA GLU A 134 -7.43 -3.78 -5.17
C GLU A 134 -7.30 -4.51 -6.51
N SER A 135 -8.40 -4.94 -7.12
CA SER A 135 -8.41 -5.76 -8.35
C SER A 135 -7.66 -5.13 -9.54
N TRP A 136 -7.51 -3.81 -9.56
CA TRP A 136 -6.70 -3.11 -10.57
C TRP A 136 -5.25 -3.62 -10.62
N ALA A 137 -4.71 -4.11 -9.49
CA ALA A 137 -3.34 -4.62 -9.46
C ALA A 137 -3.20 -5.95 -10.22
N ASP A 138 -4.30 -6.69 -10.42
CA ASP A 138 -4.31 -7.90 -11.22
C ASP A 138 -4.05 -7.57 -12.70
N ALA A 139 -4.53 -6.42 -13.18
CA ALA A 139 -4.26 -5.92 -14.54
C ALA A 139 -2.76 -5.60 -14.77
N LEU A 140 -1.98 -5.33 -13.72
CA LEU A 140 -0.53 -5.16 -13.85
C LEU A 140 0.17 -6.48 -14.18
N LEU A 141 -0.36 -7.59 -13.66
CA LEU A 141 0.22 -8.93 -13.82
C LEU A 141 -0.12 -9.54 -15.18
N THR A 142 -1.35 -9.35 -15.65
CA THR A 142 -1.81 -9.83 -16.96
C THR A 142 -1.45 -8.89 -18.09
N GLY A 143 -1.26 -7.62 -17.76
CA GLY A 143 -1.02 -6.57 -18.73
C GLY A 143 -2.25 -6.02 -19.43
N ASP A 144 -3.42 -6.26 -18.85
CA ASP A 144 -4.70 -5.74 -19.31
C ASP A 144 -4.86 -4.24 -19.01
N VAL A 145 -5.98 -3.68 -19.47
CA VAL A 145 -6.35 -2.28 -19.20
C VAL A 145 -6.75 -2.11 -17.74
N LEU A 146 -6.34 -0.99 -17.12
CA LEU A 146 -6.80 -0.65 -15.77
C LEU A 146 -8.32 -0.50 -15.74
N PRO A 147 -9.03 -1.14 -14.78
CA PRO A 147 -10.46 -0.93 -14.63
C PRO A 147 -10.74 0.54 -14.27
N ALA A 148 -11.85 1.07 -14.81
CA ALA A 148 -12.34 2.39 -14.47
C ALA A 148 -12.89 2.34 -13.04
N GLN A 149 -12.16 2.92 -12.10
CA GLN A 149 -12.54 2.97 -10.68
C GLN A 149 -12.32 4.40 -10.15
N PRO A 150 -13.23 4.93 -9.32
CA PRO A 150 -13.14 6.28 -8.79
C PRO A 150 -11.94 6.47 -7.86
N ALA A 151 -11.53 5.43 -7.14
CA ALA A 151 -10.32 5.40 -6.32
C ALA A 151 -9.79 3.96 -6.23
N ARG A 152 -8.46 3.81 -6.29
CA ARG A 152 -7.78 2.51 -6.23
C ARG A 152 -7.12 2.29 -4.88
N THR A 153 -7.38 1.16 -4.25
CA THR A 153 -6.72 0.82 -2.98
C THR A 153 -5.42 0.09 -3.28
N VAL A 154 -4.32 0.56 -2.70
CA VAL A 154 -3.00 -0.06 -2.87
C VAL A 154 -2.99 -1.41 -2.14
N PRO A 155 -2.64 -2.54 -2.80
CA PRO A 155 -2.62 -3.85 -2.17
C PRO A 155 -1.38 -3.99 -1.26
N ALA A 156 -1.36 -3.27 -0.15
CA ALA A 156 -0.23 -3.19 0.75
C ALA A 156 -0.66 -3.13 2.22
N ALA A 157 -0.05 -3.99 3.03
CA ALA A 157 -0.05 -3.84 4.47
C ALA A 157 0.80 -2.63 4.90
N SER A 158 0.27 -1.86 5.84
CA SER A 158 0.97 -0.76 6.47
C SER A 158 1.50 -1.14 7.85
N ARG A 159 2.30 -0.25 8.42
CA ARG A 159 2.88 -0.37 9.76
C ARG A 159 2.64 0.91 10.54
N LEU A 160 2.72 0.80 11.86
CA LEU A 160 2.60 1.95 12.74
C LEU A 160 3.90 2.76 12.75
N VAL A 161 3.78 4.05 12.47
CA VAL A 161 4.80 5.04 12.80
C VAL A 161 4.90 5.14 14.32
N SER A 162 5.99 4.64 14.90
CA SER A 162 6.23 4.69 16.35
C SER A 162 7.62 5.24 16.65
N PRO A 163 7.75 6.24 17.54
CA PRO A 163 9.04 6.60 18.13
C PRO A 163 9.43 5.46 19.08
N ALA A 164 10.09 4.44 18.54
CA ALA A 164 10.40 3.24 19.28
C ALA A 164 11.49 3.51 20.34
N THR A 165 11.06 3.73 21.59
CA THR A 165 11.94 3.85 22.76
C THR A 165 12.07 2.55 23.55
N THR A 166 11.28 1.54 23.19
CA THR A 166 11.29 0.20 23.80
C THR A 166 11.23 -0.89 22.72
N TRP A 167 11.65 -2.11 23.06
CA TRP A 167 11.54 -3.26 22.16
C TRP A 167 10.10 -3.56 21.76
N ALA A 168 9.14 -3.41 22.69
CA ALA A 168 7.72 -3.63 22.40
C ALA A 168 7.21 -2.61 21.36
N ALA A 169 7.58 -1.33 21.52
CA ALA A 169 7.23 -0.27 20.56
C ALA A 169 7.88 -0.49 19.19
N TYR A 170 9.16 -0.91 19.17
CA TYR A 170 9.84 -1.29 17.93
C TYR A 170 9.16 -2.47 17.23
N ARG A 171 8.85 -3.53 17.98
CA ARG A 171 8.17 -4.71 17.42
C ARG A 171 6.82 -4.33 16.80
N ALA A 172 6.06 -3.46 17.48
CA ALA A 172 4.81 -2.93 16.95
C ALA A 172 5.03 -2.13 15.65
N SER A 173 6.10 -1.34 15.55
CA SER A 173 6.40 -0.52 14.37
C SER A 173 6.90 -1.31 13.15
N VAL A 174 7.46 -2.51 13.34
CA VAL A 174 7.88 -3.37 12.22
C VAL A 174 6.81 -4.39 11.80
N THR A 175 5.78 -4.59 12.63
CA THR A 175 4.70 -5.55 12.36
C THR A 175 3.79 -5.03 11.25
N ALA A 176 3.73 -5.77 10.14
CA ALA A 176 2.79 -5.50 9.06
C ALA A 176 1.35 -5.78 9.51
N ARG A 177 0.47 -4.83 9.21
CA ARG A 177 -0.97 -4.89 9.50
C ARG A 177 -1.75 -4.71 8.21
N PHE A 178 -2.63 -5.66 7.92
CA PHE A 178 -3.23 -5.72 6.59
C PHE A 178 -4.33 -4.67 6.35
N LEU A 179 -5.11 -4.27 7.36
CA LEU A 179 -6.16 -3.25 7.22
C LEU A 179 -5.72 -1.83 7.59
N GLY A 180 -4.65 -1.71 8.36
CA GLY A 180 -4.16 -0.43 8.86
C GLY A 180 -3.33 -0.58 10.14
N PRO A 181 -2.60 0.46 10.56
CA PRO A 181 -1.59 0.36 11.60
C PRO A 181 -2.18 0.12 13.01
N HIS A 182 -3.45 0.48 13.21
CA HIS A 182 -4.21 0.33 14.46
C HIS A 182 -5.24 -0.80 14.43
N ALA A 183 -5.20 -1.69 13.43
CA ALA A 183 -6.12 -2.81 13.25
C ALA A 183 -6.01 -3.91 14.34
N SER A 184 -6.06 -3.50 15.61
CA SER A 184 -5.82 -4.28 16.81
C SER A 184 -6.97 -4.14 17.80
N ASP A 185 -8.19 -4.38 17.33
CA ASP A 185 -9.24 -4.91 18.21
C ASP A 185 -9.28 -6.43 18.06
N ALA A 186 -9.66 -7.13 19.13
CA ALA A 186 -9.49 -8.58 19.31
C ALA A 186 -9.98 -9.44 18.13
N ASP A 187 -10.94 -8.98 17.35
CA ASP A 187 -11.47 -9.67 16.17
C ASP A 187 -10.63 -9.49 14.89
N GLN A 188 -9.87 -8.39 14.76
CA GLN A 188 -9.00 -8.13 13.60
C GLN A 188 -7.65 -8.86 13.70
N GLY A 189 -7.21 -9.18 14.92
CA GLY A 189 -5.98 -9.92 15.17
C GLY A 189 -5.92 -11.25 14.43
N ARG A 190 -7.02 -12.02 14.49
CA ARG A 190 -7.16 -13.30 13.78
C ARG A 190 -7.04 -13.14 12.27
N TRP A 191 -7.66 -12.12 11.69
CA TRP A 191 -7.61 -11.89 10.25
C TRP A 191 -6.23 -11.44 9.79
N ASN A 192 -5.51 -10.67 10.62
CA ASN A 192 -4.13 -10.32 10.33
C ASN A 192 -3.21 -11.56 10.37
N GLU A 193 -3.43 -12.51 11.27
CA GLU A 193 -2.69 -13.77 11.27
C GLU A 193 -2.94 -14.59 10.00
N VAL A 194 -4.22 -14.77 9.62
CA VAL A 194 -4.59 -15.44 8.37
C VAL A 194 -3.95 -14.75 7.17
N TYR A 195 -3.96 -13.42 7.15
CA TYR A 195 -3.31 -12.62 6.12
C TYR A 195 -1.80 -12.89 6.04
N LEU A 196 -1.09 -12.80 7.17
CA LEU A 196 0.36 -12.94 7.22
C LEU A 196 0.82 -14.35 6.84
N VAL A 197 0.08 -15.39 7.23
CA VAL A 197 0.34 -16.78 6.79
C VAL A 197 0.22 -16.89 5.27
N ASN A 198 -0.90 -16.44 4.70
CA ASN A 198 -1.12 -16.51 3.26
C ASN A 198 -0.12 -15.66 2.46
N ARG A 199 0.28 -14.51 3.00
CA ARG A 199 1.31 -13.63 2.42
C ARG A 199 2.67 -14.33 2.40
N ARG A 200 3.06 -14.98 3.50
CA ARG A 200 4.29 -15.77 3.57
C ARG A 200 4.27 -16.91 2.55
N ASP A 201 3.20 -17.69 2.54
CA ASP A 201 3.09 -18.86 1.66
C ASP A 201 3.09 -18.46 0.17
N ALA A 202 2.42 -17.36 -0.17
CA ALA A 202 2.48 -16.81 -1.52
C ALA A 202 3.91 -16.38 -1.89
N ALA A 203 4.64 -15.71 -0.99
CA ALA A 203 6.02 -15.30 -1.26
C ALA A 203 6.96 -16.50 -1.46
N VAL A 204 6.82 -17.56 -0.66
CA VAL A 204 7.58 -18.80 -0.82
C VAL A 204 7.31 -19.42 -2.19
N ARG A 205 6.04 -19.59 -2.58
CA ARG A 205 5.68 -20.15 -3.90
C ARG A 205 6.23 -19.33 -5.06
N THR A 206 6.18 -18.00 -4.96
CA THR A 206 6.73 -17.11 -5.99
C THR A 206 8.25 -17.29 -6.11
N LEU A 207 8.97 -17.38 -5.00
CA LEU A 207 10.42 -17.61 -4.99
C LEU A 207 10.81 -18.99 -5.54
N GLU A 208 10.08 -20.05 -5.16
CA GLU A 208 10.28 -21.40 -5.69
C GLU A 208 10.03 -21.45 -7.21
N GLY A 209 9.00 -20.73 -7.68
CA GLY A 209 8.73 -20.57 -9.12
C GLY A 209 9.92 -19.95 -9.87
N TYR A 210 10.53 -18.89 -9.33
CA TYR A 210 11.73 -18.30 -9.93
C TYR A 210 12.93 -19.26 -9.94
N ALA A 211 13.13 -20.04 -8.87
CA ALA A 211 14.21 -21.02 -8.80
C ALA A 211 14.06 -22.16 -9.83
N SER A 212 12.85 -22.40 -10.32
CA SER A 212 12.54 -23.44 -11.31
C SER A 212 12.64 -22.98 -12.78
N CYS A 213 12.83 -21.68 -13.04
CA CYS A 213 13.06 -21.18 -14.40
C CYS A 213 14.52 -21.45 -14.83
N PRO A 214 14.76 -22.16 -15.95
CA PRO A 214 16.12 -22.33 -16.48
C PRO A 214 16.69 -20.96 -16.87
N ALA A 215 17.96 -20.75 -16.52
CA ALA A 215 18.72 -19.52 -16.77
C ALA A 215 18.94 -19.24 -18.27
#